data_AF-A0A8S4QJR9-F1
#
_entry.id   AF-A0A8S4QJR9-F1
#
_cell.length_a   1.000
_cell.length_b   1.000
_cell.length_c   1.000
_cell.angle_alpha   90.00
_cell.angle_beta   90.00
_cell.angle_gamma   90.00
#
_symmetry.space_group_name_H-M   'P 1'
#
loop_
_entity.id
_entity.type
_entity.pdbx_description
1 polymer ?
#
loop_
_entity_poly.entity_id
_entity_poly.type
_entity_poly.pdbx_seq_one_letter_code
_entity_poly.pdbx_strand_id
1 'polypeptide(L)' 'ASGFPQGERKISFPYYMAFTSLLNNMELIKRVYLNATNGHRTQEVTKEEFLHSAQMMSQVTPLEVDILFTLCDMIHQTNG' A
#
# COMPACT_ATOMS: atom_id res chain seq x y z
N ALA A 1 -16.48 32.81 0.49
CA ALA A 1 -15.05 32.52 0.68
C ALA A 1 -14.92 31.38 1.69
N SER A 2 -14.98 30.14 1.24
CA SER A 2 -14.71 28.97 2.08
C SER A 2 -13.21 28.71 2.04
N GLY A 3 -12.49 29.40 2.92
CA GLY A 3 -11.05 29.22 3.10
C GLY A 3 -10.79 27.87 3.75
N PHE A 4 -10.31 26.91 2.97
CA PHE A 4 -9.52 25.84 3.54
C PHE A 4 -8.24 26.48 4.12
N PRO A 5 -7.87 26.21 5.38
CA PRO A 5 -6.56 26.60 5.85
C PRO A 5 -5.55 25.89 4.97
N GLN A 6 -4.80 26.65 4.15
CA GLN A 6 -3.69 26.17 3.34
C GLN A 6 -2.51 25.78 4.25
N GLY A 7 -2.72 24.82 5.13
CA GLY A 7 -1.64 24.04 5.70
C GLY A 7 -1.14 23.14 4.58
N GLU A 8 0.04 23.42 4.05
CA GLU A 8 0.73 22.58 3.07
C GLU A 8 0.57 21.10 3.44
N ARG A 9 -0.03 20.28 2.56
CA ARG A 9 0.03 18.81 2.68
C ARG A 9 1.47 18.38 2.44
N LYS A 10 2.34 18.60 3.43
CA LYS A 10 3.74 18.21 3.39
C LYS A 10 3.81 16.71 3.56
N ILE A 11 4.32 16.03 2.55
CA ILE A 11 4.75 14.64 2.65
C ILE A 11 6.18 14.62 3.17
N SER A 12 6.49 13.69 4.07
CA SER A 12 7.87 13.47 4.50
C SER A 12 8.66 12.80 3.37
N PHE A 13 9.97 13.07 3.30
CA PHE A 13 10.83 12.42 2.30
C PHE A 13 10.76 10.88 2.34
N PRO A 14 10.74 10.22 3.52
CA PRO A 14 10.55 8.76 3.59
C PRO A 14 9.22 8.30 3.01
N TYR A 15 8.14 9.06 3.21
CA TYR A 15 6.84 8.74 2.62
C TYR A 15 6.87 8.81 1.09
N TYR A 16 7.47 9.86 0.53
CA TYR A 16 7.65 9.99 -0.91
C TYR A 16 8.46 8.82 -1.50
N MET A 17 9.58 8.49 -0.87
CA MET A 17 10.44 7.39 -1.30
C MET A 17 9.71 6.04 -1.24
N ALA A 18 8.99 5.76 -0.16
CA ALA A 18 8.20 4.53 -0.03
C ALA A 18 7.06 4.48 -1.05
N PHE A 19 6.37 5.58 -1.29
CA PHE A 19 5.33 5.66 -2.31
C PHE A 19 5.88 5.36 -3.71
N THR A 20 6.99 5.99 -4.10
CA THR A 20 7.63 5.76 -5.40
C THR A 20 8.16 4.32 -5.51
N SER A 21 8.80 3.80 -4.46
CA SER A 21 9.31 2.43 -4.43
C SER A 21 8.19 1.39 -4.56
N LEU A 22 7.07 1.58 -3.84
CA LEU A 22 5.89 0.73 -3.93
C LEU A 22 5.38 0.63 -5.37
N LEU A 23 5.17 1.78 -6.02
CA LEU A 23 4.64 1.83 -7.39
C LEU A 23 5.60 1.21 -8.42
N ASN A 24 6.91 1.42 -8.25
CA ASN A 24 7.92 0.82 -9.13
C ASN A 24 8.00 -0.70 -8.99
N ASN A 25 7.66 -1.24 -7.81
CA ASN A 25 7.79 -2.65 -7.48
C ASN A 25 6.45 -3.41 -7.45
N MET A 26 5.42 -2.95 -8.19
CA MET A 26 4.08 -3.57 -8.16
C MET A 26 4.05 -5.05 -8.56
N GLU A 27 5.01 -5.54 -9.34
CA GLU A 27 5.11 -6.98 -9.63
C GLU A 27 5.48 -7.78 -8.38
N LEU A 28 6.40 -7.27 -7.55
CA LEU A 28 6.76 -7.87 -6.27
C LEU A 28 5.54 -7.85 -5.33
N ILE A 29 4.85 -6.71 -5.24
CA ILE A 29 3.62 -6.56 -4.44
C ILE A 29 2.58 -7.61 -4.83
N LYS A 30 2.39 -7.84 -6.14
CA LYS A 30 1.50 -8.89 -6.65
C LYS A 30 1.96 -10.30 -6.24
N ARG A 31 3.27 -10.59 -6.26
CA ARG A 31 3.80 -11.89 -5.79
C ARG A 31 3.59 -12.09 -4.29
N VAL A 32 3.75 -11.05 -3.48
CA VAL A 32 3.44 -11.09 -2.05
C VAL A 32 1.95 -11.39 -1.83
N TYR A 33 1.05 -10.69 -2.52
CA TYR A 33 -0.39 -10.95 -2.46
C TYR A 33 -0.73 -12.40 -2.81
N LEU A 34 -0.19 -12.91 -3.94
CA LEU A 34 -0.41 -14.30 -4.35
C LEU A 34 0.17 -15.32 -3.38
N ASN A 35 1.26 -14.98 -2.67
CA ASN A 35 1.79 -15.83 -1.62
C ASN A 35 0.85 -15.86 -0.41
N ALA A 36 0.34 -14.70 0.02
CA ALA A 36 -0.62 -14.59 1.12
C ALA A 36 -1.94 -15.33 0.84
N THR A 37 -2.41 -15.33 -0.41
CA THR A 37 -3.66 -15.98 -0.82
C THR A 37 -3.49 -17.41 -1.32
N ASN A 38 -2.29 -18.00 -1.25
CA ASN A 38 -1.98 -19.30 -1.85
C ASN A 38 -2.38 -19.37 -3.35
N GLY A 39 -2.24 -18.26 -4.08
CA GLY A 39 -2.49 -18.15 -5.51
C GLY A 39 -3.91 -17.70 -5.88
N HIS A 40 -4.83 -17.54 -4.92
CA HIS A 40 -6.17 -17.03 -5.20
C HIS A 40 -6.13 -15.53 -5.56
N ARG A 41 -6.77 -15.18 -6.68
CA ARG A 41 -6.71 -13.82 -7.23
C ARG A 41 -7.77 -12.88 -6.69
N THR A 42 -8.86 -13.42 -6.16
CA THR A 42 -10.04 -12.68 -5.73
C THR A 42 -10.26 -12.74 -4.22
N GLN A 43 -9.31 -13.34 -3.48
CA GLN A 43 -9.41 -13.50 -2.04
C GLN A 43 -8.93 -12.22 -1.37
N GLU A 44 -9.76 -11.65 -0.49
CA GLU A 44 -9.35 -10.51 0.33
C GLU A 44 -8.23 -10.91 1.29
N VAL A 45 -7.32 -9.97 1.53
CA VAL A 45 -6.15 -10.16 2.38
C VAL A 45 -6.10 -9.02 3.38
N THR A 46 -5.98 -9.36 4.65
CA THR A 46 -5.77 -8.38 5.72
C THR A 46 -4.35 -7.82 5.67
N LYS A 47 -4.15 -6.65 6.25
CA LYS A 47 -2.85 -6.01 6.30
C LYS A 47 -1.82 -6.86 7.03
N GLU A 48 -2.24 -7.55 8.08
CA GLU A 48 -1.41 -8.45 8.89
C GLU A 48 -0.95 -9.66 8.08
N GLU A 49 -1.85 -10.30 7.33
CA GLU A 49 -1.52 -11.42 6.43
C GLU A 49 -0.56 -10.98 5.32
N PHE A 50 -0.80 -9.81 4.72
CA PHE A 50 0.09 -9.25 3.71
C PHE A 50 1.48 -8.96 4.27
N LEU A 51 1.56 -8.33 5.44
CA LEU A 51 2.83 -8.06 6.13
C LEU A 51 3.59 -9.35 6.45
N HIS A 52 2.88 -10.40 6.90
CA HIS A 52 3.51 -11.69 7.17
C HIS A 52 4.14 -12.31 5.92
N SER A 53 3.43 -12.31 4.79
CA SER A 53 3.98 -12.78 3.51
C SER A 53 5.11 -11.88 2.99
N ALA A 54 5.01 -10.56 3.20
CA ALA A 54 6.02 -9.60 2.81
C ALA A 54 7.36 -9.82 3.54
N GLN A 55 7.32 -10.22 4.80
CA GLN A 55 8.52 -10.53 5.61
C GLN A 55 9.38 -11.61 4.97
N MET A 56 8.79 -12.58 4.27
CA MET A 56 9.54 -13.66 3.61
C MET A 56 10.31 -13.17 2.37
N MET A 57 9.89 -12.05 1.77
CA MET A 57 10.51 -11.52 0.55
C MET A 57 11.53 -10.40 0.82
N SER A 58 11.66 -9.91 2.06
CA SER A 58 12.68 -8.94 2.53
C SER A 58 12.85 -7.63 1.74
N GLN A 59 11.91 -7.32 0.84
CA GLN A 59 12.02 -6.19 -0.10
C GLN A 59 10.84 -5.22 -0.01
N VAL A 60 9.89 -5.47 0.90
CA VAL A 60 8.74 -4.59 1.13
C VAL A 60 8.78 -4.08 2.56
N THR A 61 8.78 -2.77 2.72
CA THR A 61 8.81 -2.12 4.04
C THR A 61 7.40 -2.00 4.63
N PRO A 62 7.25 -1.93 5.96
CA PRO A 62 5.93 -1.70 6.57
C PRO A 62 5.24 -0.42 6.07
N LEU A 63 6.01 0.64 5.82
CA LEU A 63 5.49 1.90 5.30
C LEU A 63 4.92 1.76 3.88
N GLU A 64 5.55 0.95 3.02
CA GLU A 64 5.01 0.65 1.69
C GLU A 64 3.68 -0.11 1.79
N VAL A 65 3.55 -1.04 2.75
CA VAL A 65 2.29 -1.75 3.00
C VAL A 65 1.22 -0.79 3.52
N ASP A 66 1.55 0.11 4.44
CA ASP A 66 0.62 1.13 4.94
C ASP A 66 0.08 2.00 3.80
N ILE A 67 0.96 2.44 2.91
CA ILE A 67 0.61 3.23 1.72
C ILE A 67 -0.29 2.42 0.79
N LEU A 68 0.04 1.15 0.51
CA LEU A 68 -0.75 0.27 -0.34
C LEU A 68 -2.20 0.13 0.15
N PHE A 69 -2.38 -0.19 1.43
CA PHE A 69 -3.71 -0.36 2.01
C PHE A 69 -4.49 0.97 2.03
N THR A 70 -3.83 2.09 2.32
CA THR A 70 -4.44 3.42 2.22
C THR A 70 -4.95 3.70 0.79
N LEU A 71 -4.19 3.34 -0.25
CA LEU A 71 -4.61 3.48 -1.64
C LEU A 71 -5.81 2.58 -1.96
N CYS A 72 -5.79 1.32 -1.51
CA CYS A 72 -6.92 0.41 -1.67
C CYS A 72 -8.20 0.96 -1.04
N ASP A 73 -8.12 1.45 0.20
CA ASP A 73 -9.27 2.04 0.91
C ASP A 73 -9.83 3.25 0.16
N MET A 74 -8.97 4.14 -0.32
CA MET A 74 -9.41 5.31 -1.12
C MET A 74 -10.12 4.90 -2.41
N ILE A 75 -9.63 3.86 -3.10
CA ILE A 75 -10.25 3.34 -4.32
C ILE A 75 -11.61 2.70 -4.01
N HIS A 76 -11.70 1.87 -2.96
CA HIS A 76 -12.97 1.27 -2.54
C HIS A 76 -14.02 2.34 -2.18
N GLN A 77 -13.62 3.37 -1.45
CA GLN A 77 -14.50 4.48 -1.06
C GLN A 77 -14.90 5.37 -2.24
N THR A 78 -14.10 5.42 -3.30
CA THR A 78 -14.42 6.18 -4.54
C THR A 78 -15.34 5.38 -5.47
N ASN A 79 -15.28 4.06 -5.40
CA ASN A 79 -16.06 3.15 -6.26
C ASN A 79 -17.38 2.68 -5.63
N GLY A 80 -17.68 3.09 -4.39
CA GLY A 80 -18.97 2.89 -3.71
C GLY A 80 -19.88 4.10 -3.83
#